data_AF-A0AA35Z5I7-F1
#
_entry.id   AF-A0AA35Z5I7-F1
#
_cell.length_a   1.000
_cell.length_b   1.000
_cell.length_c   1.000
_cell.angle_alpha   90.00
_cell.angle_beta   90.00
_cell.angle_gamma   90.00
#
_symmetry.space_group_name_H-M   'P 1'
#
loop_
_entity.id
_entity.type
_entity.pdbx_description
1 polymer ?
#
loop_
_entity_poly.entity_id
_entity_poly.type
_entity_poly.pdbx_seq_one_letter_code
_entity_poly.pdbx_strand_id
1 'polypeptide(L)'
;MDNIGRGMNKILRRIDSMTNILKGLDTRIQSMETELLKIRLNQDEDSSEFSYSDEEGCEGDFNLVTPEEEDSSCKLDPPPFMENYNLGQFRRWIEHVERCFEFSRTPDDEEVEFVVSCSFKDGVLSWWEQIQKLSMRIDKKPIQDWTTMKKLLMARFFCPDSLVTKVDH
;
A
#
# COMPACT_ATOMS: atom_id res chain seq x y z
N MET A 1 -9.92 -43.90 32.83
CA MET A 1 -8.90 -43.71 31.76
C MET A 1 -9.39 -42.68 30.71
N ASP A 2 -10.35 -41.81 31.06
CA ASP A 2 -11.24 -41.16 30.06
C ASP A 2 -10.92 -39.69 29.77
N ASN A 3 -9.82 -39.18 30.33
CA ASN A 3 -9.45 -37.78 30.14
C ASN A 3 -8.76 -37.53 28.80
N ILE A 4 -8.00 -38.52 28.32
CA ILE A 4 -7.26 -38.47 27.06
C ILE A 4 -8.24 -38.50 25.88
N GLY A 5 -9.22 -39.40 25.88
CA GLY A 5 -10.26 -39.48 24.85
C GLY A 5 -11.07 -38.19 24.68
N ARG A 6 -11.43 -37.53 25.80
CA ARG A 6 -12.09 -36.23 25.77
C ARG A 6 -11.20 -35.12 25.21
N GLY A 7 -9.90 -35.15 25.52
CA GLY A 7 -8.91 -34.22 24.97
C GLY A 7 -8.80 -34.34 23.44
N MET A 8 -8.68 -35.55 22.93
CA MET A 8 -8.60 -35.82 21.49
C MET A 8 -9.86 -35.34 20.75
N ASN A 9 -11.04 -35.63 21.27
CA ASN A 9 -12.31 -35.21 20.64
C ASN A 9 -12.48 -33.69 20.57
N LYS A 10 -11.96 -32.94 21.56
CA LYS A 10 -11.95 -31.47 21.51
C LYS A 10 -11.04 -30.94 20.40
N ILE A 11 -9.89 -31.59 20.19
CA ILE A 11 -8.94 -31.22 19.14
C ILE A 11 -9.53 -31.49 17.76
N LEU A 12 -10.12 -32.68 17.54
CA LEU A 12 -10.77 -33.05 16.28
C LEU A 12 -11.85 -32.05 15.87
N ARG A 13 -12.75 -31.69 16.81
CA ARG A 13 -13.79 -30.67 16.55
C ARG A 13 -13.22 -29.31 16.15
N ARG A 14 -12.09 -28.91 16.73
CA ARG A 14 -11.42 -27.66 16.37
C ARG A 14 -10.84 -27.73 14.97
N ILE A 15 -10.23 -28.86 14.60
CA ILE A 15 -9.69 -29.09 13.26
C ILE A 15 -10.82 -29.03 12.23
N ASP A 16 -11.92 -29.78 12.45
CA ASP A 16 -13.08 -29.77 11.54
C ASP A 16 -13.65 -28.36 11.36
N SER A 17 -13.75 -27.60 12.46
CA SER A 17 -14.18 -26.20 12.41
C SER A 17 -13.24 -25.34 11.56
N MET A 18 -11.92 -25.48 11.72
CA MET A 18 -10.94 -24.74 10.93
C MET A 18 -10.99 -25.14 9.45
N THR A 19 -11.16 -26.44 9.15
CA THR A 19 -11.32 -26.94 7.78
C THR A 19 -12.54 -26.32 7.10
N ASN A 20 -13.67 -26.19 7.81
CA ASN A 20 -14.87 -25.55 7.27
C ASN A 20 -14.66 -24.06 6.99
N ILE A 21 -13.95 -23.35 7.88
CA ILE A 21 -13.60 -21.94 7.67
C ILE A 21 -12.71 -21.79 6.43
N LEU A 22 -11.68 -22.63 6.28
CA LEU A 22 -10.78 -22.60 5.12
C LEU A 22 -11.53 -22.84 3.80
N LYS A 23 -12.45 -23.82 3.77
CA LYS A 23 -13.31 -24.06 2.59
C LYS A 23 -14.17 -22.84 2.24
N GLY A 24 -14.72 -22.16 3.25
CA GLY A 24 -15.53 -20.96 3.06
C GLY A 24 -14.71 -19.81 2.47
N LEU A 25 -13.46 -19.63 2.95
CA LEU A 25 -12.56 -18.62 2.42
C LEU A 25 -12.14 -18.93 0.97
N ASP A 26 -11.82 -20.19 0.66
CA ASP A 26 -11.48 -20.65 -0.69
C ASP A 26 -12.62 -20.35 -1.68
N THR A 27 -13.86 -20.65 -1.30
CA THR A 27 -15.05 -20.35 -2.11
C THR A 27 -15.18 -18.85 -2.37
N ARG A 28 -14.95 -18.02 -1.34
CA ARG A 28 -15.04 -16.56 -1.47
C ARG A 28 -13.91 -15.99 -2.34
N ILE A 29 -12.71 -16.54 -2.24
CA ILE A 29 -11.57 -16.17 -3.09
C ILE A 29 -11.88 -16.48 -4.55
N GLN A 30 -12.32 -17.70 -4.87
CA GLN A 30 -12.70 -18.08 -6.24
C GLN A 30 -13.81 -17.18 -6.80
N SER A 31 -14.78 -16.81 -5.96
CA SER A 31 -15.82 -15.85 -6.36
C SER A 31 -15.24 -14.48 -6.69
N MET A 32 -14.32 -13.97 -5.87
CA MET A 32 -13.65 -12.69 -6.13
C MET A 32 -12.83 -12.73 -7.41
N GLU A 33 -12.05 -13.79 -7.63
CA GLU A 33 -11.25 -13.98 -8.85
C GLU A 33 -12.13 -13.98 -10.10
N THR A 34 -13.28 -14.64 -10.03
CA THR A 34 -14.25 -14.68 -11.13
C THR A 34 -14.81 -13.29 -11.45
N GLU A 35 -15.15 -12.49 -10.45
CA GLU A 35 -15.62 -11.12 -10.65
C GLU A 35 -14.53 -10.20 -11.23
N LEU A 36 -13.29 -10.32 -10.76
CA LEU A 36 -12.15 -9.57 -11.32
C LEU A 36 -11.90 -9.93 -12.79
N LEU A 37 -12.06 -11.20 -13.18
CA LEU A 37 -11.94 -11.64 -14.57
C LEU A 37 -13.05 -11.05 -15.47
N LYS A 38 -14.29 -10.94 -14.97
CA LYS A 38 -15.39 -10.29 -15.71
C LYS A 38 -15.09 -8.82 -15.97
N ILE A 39 -14.57 -8.11 -14.98
CA ILE A 39 -14.19 -6.69 -15.15
C ILE A 39 -13.14 -6.55 -16.27
N ARG A 40 -12.13 -7.44 -16.29
CA ARG A 40 -11.09 -7.41 -17.32
C ARG A 40 -11.60 -7.74 -18.72
N LEU A 41 -12.53 -8.69 -18.84
CA LEU A 41 -13.09 -9.10 -20.14
C LEU A 41 -14.15 -8.12 -20.68
N ASN A 42 -14.76 -7.31 -19.82
CA ASN A 42 -15.72 -6.28 -20.22
C ASN A 42 -15.05 -4.97 -20.71
N GLN A 43 -13.71 -4.91 -20.81
CA GLN A 43 -12.95 -3.75 -21.31
C GLN A 43 -12.64 -3.80 -22.82
N ASP A 44 -13.09 -4.82 -23.57
CA ASP A 44 -12.76 -5.00 -24.99
C ASP A 44 -13.86 -4.53 -26.00
N GLU A 45 -14.89 -3.79 -25.56
CA GLU A 45 -15.94 -3.22 -26.44
C GLU A 45 -16.07 -1.69 -26.26
N ASP A 46 -14.94 -0.97 -26.23
CA ASP A 46 -14.92 0.47 -26.56
C ASP A 46 -13.61 0.83 -27.28
N SER A 47 -13.55 0.43 -28.55
CA SER A 47 -12.67 1.10 -29.51
C SER A 47 -13.32 2.42 -29.90
N SER A 48 -12.88 3.51 -29.28
CA SER A 48 -13.13 4.88 -29.73
C SER A 48 -11.87 5.74 -29.57
N GLU A 49 -11.03 5.65 -30.59
CA GLU A 49 -10.33 6.77 -31.26
C GLU A 49 -9.95 7.98 -30.39
N PHE A 50 -8.67 8.06 -29.99
CA PHE A 50 -8.04 9.34 -29.68
C PHE A 50 -6.86 9.56 -30.64
N SER A 51 -7.10 10.43 -31.62
CA SER A 51 -6.14 10.90 -32.60
C SER A 51 -4.98 11.64 -31.89
N TYR A 52 -3.75 11.22 -32.19
CA TYR A 52 -2.57 12.05 -31.99
C TYR A 52 -2.67 13.25 -32.95
N SER A 53 -2.74 14.45 -32.39
CA SER A 53 -2.44 15.68 -33.12
C SER A 53 -1.06 16.15 -32.64
N ASP A 54 -0.10 16.12 -33.55
CA ASP A 54 1.15 16.87 -33.48
C ASP A 54 0.82 18.36 -33.51
N GLU A 55 1.32 19.14 -32.56
CA GLU A 55 1.44 20.60 -32.66
C GLU A 55 2.74 21.04 -31.98
N GLU A 56 3.44 21.94 -32.66
CA GLU A 56 4.83 22.33 -32.45
C GLU A 56 5.10 23.27 -31.26
N GLY A 57 6.38 23.34 -30.91
CA GLY A 57 7.15 24.33 -30.13
C GLY A 57 6.49 25.56 -29.48
N CYS A 58 6.95 25.86 -28.27
CA CYS A 58 6.95 27.21 -27.71
C CYS A 58 8.28 27.43 -26.95
N GLU A 59 9.22 28.14 -27.57
CA GLU A 59 10.24 28.91 -26.86
C GLU A 59 9.54 30.08 -26.15
N GLY A 60 9.81 30.27 -24.86
CA GLY A 60 9.22 31.36 -24.08
C GLY A 60 9.92 31.53 -22.73
N ASP A 61 10.90 32.43 -22.72
CA ASP A 61 11.58 32.95 -21.54
C ASP A 61 10.56 33.60 -20.57
N PHE A 62 10.57 33.17 -19.31
CA PHE A 62 9.95 33.93 -18.23
C PHE A 62 10.81 33.85 -16.97
N ASN A 63 11.84 34.69 -16.95
CA ASN A 63 12.33 35.26 -15.71
C ASN A 63 11.20 36.04 -15.01
N LEU A 64 10.65 35.48 -13.94
CA LEU A 64 10.03 36.29 -12.90
C LEU A 64 10.55 35.84 -11.53
N VAL A 65 11.50 36.63 -11.07
CA VAL A 65 12.17 36.54 -9.78
C VAL A 65 11.16 36.68 -8.64
N THR A 66 11.39 35.83 -7.64
CA THR A 66 10.72 35.66 -6.34
C THR A 66 10.88 36.88 -5.42
N PRO A 67 10.06 36.96 -4.35
CA PRO A 67 10.57 36.58 -3.02
C PRO A 67 9.47 35.80 -2.24
N GLU A 68 9.71 34.74 -1.48
CA GLU A 68 10.67 34.57 -0.41
C GLU A 68 10.97 33.05 -0.22
N GLU A 69 12.25 32.73 -0.36
CA GLU A 69 13.04 31.74 0.41
C GLU A 69 12.33 30.56 1.09
N GLU A 70 12.39 29.38 0.45
CA GLU A 70 13.14 28.25 1.02
C GLU A 70 13.98 27.60 -0.08
N ASP A 71 15.27 27.94 -0.03
CA ASP A 71 16.35 27.31 -0.77
C ASP A 71 16.50 25.85 -0.29
N SER A 72 15.82 24.91 -0.95
CA SER A 72 16.00 23.47 -0.72
C SER A 72 16.75 22.83 -1.87
N SER A 73 17.91 23.40 -2.22
CA SER A 73 18.91 22.65 -2.96
C SER A 73 19.41 21.49 -2.07
N CYS A 74 19.22 20.26 -2.57
CA CYS A 74 19.87 19.03 -2.07
C CYS A 74 19.55 18.58 -0.63
N LYS A 75 18.27 18.38 -0.31
CA LYS A 75 17.88 17.36 0.66
C LYS A 75 16.82 16.45 0.04
N LEU A 76 17.26 15.32 -0.52
CA LEU A 76 16.37 14.28 -1.04
C LEU A 76 15.78 13.42 0.08
N ASP A 77 15.49 14.05 1.21
CA ASP A 77 14.83 13.37 2.30
C ASP A 77 13.33 13.31 1.95
N PRO A 78 12.72 12.12 1.97
CA PRO A 78 11.31 12.00 1.67
C PRO A 78 10.48 12.82 2.68
N PRO A 79 9.39 13.47 2.25
CA PRO A 79 8.57 14.28 3.14
C PRO A 79 8.00 13.45 4.30
N PRO A 80 7.69 14.08 5.44
CA PRO A 80 7.11 13.38 6.59
C PRO A 80 5.75 12.80 6.23
N PHE A 81 5.51 11.56 6.63
CA PHE A 81 4.22 10.90 6.47
C PHE A 81 3.24 11.42 7.53
N MET A 82 2.02 11.80 7.12
CA MET A 82 0.98 12.25 8.04
C MET A 82 -0.19 11.26 8.08
N GLU A 83 -0.72 11.00 9.28
CA GLU A 83 -1.81 10.04 9.51
C GLU A 83 -3.13 10.42 8.83
N ASN A 84 -3.30 11.69 8.46
CA ASN A 84 -4.53 12.27 7.91
C ASN A 84 -4.47 12.53 6.40
N TYR A 85 -3.51 11.95 5.69
CA TYR A 85 -3.47 12.04 4.23
C TYR A 85 -4.76 11.52 3.62
N ASN A 86 -5.22 12.18 2.54
CA ASN A 86 -6.18 11.60 1.62
C ASN A 86 -5.47 10.79 0.54
N LEU A 87 -6.21 10.00 -0.25
CA LEU A 87 -5.63 9.12 -1.27
C LEU A 87 -4.74 9.87 -2.28
N GLY A 88 -5.09 11.10 -2.67
CA GLY A 88 -4.29 11.91 -3.60
C GLY A 88 -3.02 12.46 -2.97
N GLN A 89 -3.04 12.81 -1.68
CA GLN A 89 -1.85 13.21 -0.93
C GLN A 89 -0.91 12.02 -0.69
N PHE A 90 -1.47 10.87 -0.34
CA PHE A 90 -0.71 9.63 -0.20
C PHE A 90 -0.02 9.23 -1.49
N ARG A 91 -0.72 9.26 -2.63
CA ARG A 91 -0.13 8.97 -3.94
C ARG A 91 1.06 9.89 -4.23
N ARG A 92 0.90 11.20 -4.05
CA ARG A 92 2.00 12.18 -4.25
C ARG A 92 3.18 11.94 -3.31
N TRP A 93 2.90 11.52 -2.07
CA TRP A 93 3.95 11.16 -1.12
C TRP A 93 4.72 9.92 -1.59
N ILE A 94 4.03 8.87 -2.03
CA ILE A 94 4.66 7.67 -2.61
C ILE A 94 5.54 8.03 -3.82
N GLU A 95 5.01 8.82 -4.76
CA GLU A 95 5.77 9.26 -5.94
C GLU A 95 7.03 10.05 -5.57
N HIS A 96 6.98 10.84 -4.50
CA HIS A 96 8.14 11.58 -4.01
C HIS A 96 9.18 10.63 -3.40
N VAL A 97 8.75 9.70 -2.54
CA VAL A 97 9.61 8.69 -1.92
C VAL A 97 10.30 7.83 -2.97
N GLU A 98 9.57 7.37 -3.99
CA GLU A 98 10.13 6.55 -5.07
C GLU A 98 11.16 7.34 -5.90
N ARG A 99 10.93 8.64 -6.14
CA ARG A 99 11.94 9.52 -6.75
C ARG A 99 13.18 9.69 -5.86
N CYS A 100 13.02 9.73 -4.54
CA CYS A 100 14.17 9.75 -3.63
C CYS A 100 15.01 8.48 -3.81
N PHE A 101 14.39 7.29 -3.85
CA PHE A 101 15.10 6.03 -4.06
C PHE A 101 15.88 5.99 -5.37
N GLU A 102 15.26 6.45 -6.47
CA GLU A 102 15.91 6.48 -7.78
C GLU A 102 17.15 7.37 -7.79
N PHE A 103 17.07 8.52 -7.12
CA PHE A 103 18.18 9.46 -7.05
C PHE A 103 19.27 9.04 -6.06
N SER A 104 18.89 8.51 -4.89
CA SER A 104 19.84 8.03 -3.88
C SER A 104 20.45 6.68 -4.23
N ARG A 105 19.89 5.97 -5.22
CA ARG A 105 20.22 4.56 -5.53
C ARG A 105 20.13 3.67 -4.30
N THR A 106 19.13 3.91 -3.46
CA THR A 106 18.89 3.09 -2.28
C THR A 106 18.66 1.65 -2.71
N PRO A 107 19.36 0.67 -2.11
CA PRO A 107 19.13 -0.72 -2.46
C PRO A 107 17.79 -1.19 -1.88
N ASP A 108 17.12 -2.12 -2.58
CA ASP A 108 15.78 -2.62 -2.25
C ASP A 108 15.63 -3.10 -0.79
N ASP A 109 16.71 -3.59 -0.17
CA ASP A 109 16.71 -4.08 1.22
C ASP A 109 16.81 -2.96 2.28
N GLU A 110 17.17 -1.74 1.87
CA GLU A 110 17.27 -0.55 2.73
C GLU A 110 16.13 0.46 2.50
N GLU A 111 15.34 0.32 1.44
CA GLU A 111 14.24 1.23 1.09
C GLU A 111 13.29 1.48 2.27
N VAL A 112 12.88 0.40 2.94
CA VAL A 112 12.00 0.45 4.09
C VAL A 112 12.65 1.20 5.26
N GLU A 113 13.92 0.93 5.55
CA GLU A 113 14.64 1.57 6.66
C GLU A 113 14.84 3.07 6.40
N PHE A 114 15.13 3.44 5.16
CA PHE A 114 15.25 4.82 4.71
C PHE A 114 13.94 5.59 4.94
N VAL A 115 12.79 5.05 4.49
CA VAL A 115 11.50 5.72 4.66
C VAL A 115 11.10 5.85 6.12
N VAL A 116 11.34 4.81 6.92
CA VAL A 116 11.03 4.85 8.36
C VAL A 116 11.85 5.94 9.05
N SER A 117 13.14 6.02 8.72
CA SER A 117 14.06 6.96 9.36
C SER A 117 13.79 8.41 8.96
N CYS A 118 13.41 8.67 7.71
CA CYS A 118 13.22 10.02 7.20
C CYS A 118 11.76 10.52 7.30
N SER A 119 10.78 9.65 7.09
CA SER A 119 9.38 10.06 6.94
C SER A 119 8.48 9.74 8.12
N PHE A 120 8.74 8.66 8.88
CA PHE A 120 7.83 8.27 9.94
C PHE A 120 8.12 9.03 11.24
N LYS A 121 7.06 9.55 11.84
CA LYS A 121 7.11 10.29 13.11
C LYS A 121 6.02 9.80 14.05
N ASP A 122 6.27 9.96 15.34
CA ASP A 122 5.29 9.77 16.41
C ASP A 122 4.50 8.45 16.32
N GLY A 123 3.18 8.53 16.21
CA GLY A 123 2.26 7.39 16.20
C GLY A 123 2.50 6.43 15.02
N VAL A 124 2.91 6.95 13.88
CA VAL A 124 3.20 6.16 12.67
C VAL A 124 4.44 5.30 12.90
N LEU A 125 5.50 5.87 13.49
CA LEU A 125 6.73 5.13 13.81
C LEU A 125 6.46 4.03 14.84
N SER A 126 5.73 4.35 15.91
CA SER A 126 5.35 3.36 16.93
C SER A 126 4.51 2.22 16.36
N TRP A 127 3.58 2.54 15.46
CA TRP A 127 2.79 1.53 14.76
C TRP A 127 3.68 0.63 13.90
N TRP A 128 4.63 1.20 13.15
CA TRP A 128 5.53 0.42 12.31
C TRP A 128 6.41 -0.54 13.13
N GLU A 129 6.94 -0.10 14.27
CA GLU A 129 7.70 -0.98 15.17
C GLU A 129 6.86 -2.17 15.67
N GLN A 130 5.57 -1.96 15.95
CA GLN A 130 4.67 -3.03 16.36
C GLN A 130 4.44 -4.04 15.24
N ILE A 131 4.29 -3.56 13.99
CA ILE A 131 4.18 -4.40 12.80
C ILE A 131 5.45 -5.22 12.60
N GLN A 132 6.65 -4.63 12.73
CA GLN A 132 7.91 -5.36 12.67
C GLN A 132 8.03 -6.43 13.76
N LYS A 133 7.65 -6.11 15.00
CA LYS A 133 7.59 -7.08 16.12
C LYS A 133 6.59 -8.22 15.85
N LEU A 134 5.48 -7.95 15.16
CA LEU A 134 4.52 -8.97 14.75
C LEU A 134 5.11 -9.88 13.67
N SER A 135 5.67 -9.30 12.61
CA SER A 135 6.33 -10.04 11.52
C SER A 135 7.44 -10.95 12.06
N MET A 136 8.29 -10.44 12.96
CA MET A 136 9.34 -11.25 13.60
C MET A 136 8.80 -12.42 14.44
N ARG A 137 7.61 -12.29 15.04
CA ARG A 137 6.99 -13.37 15.82
C ARG A 137 6.35 -14.44 14.94
N ILE A 138 5.73 -14.03 13.84
CA ILE A 138 4.95 -14.91 12.96
C ILE A 138 5.86 -15.53 11.89
N ASP A 139 6.54 -14.68 11.12
CA ASP A 139 7.30 -15.06 9.93
C ASP A 139 8.80 -15.20 10.21
N LYS A 140 9.25 -14.84 11.42
CA LYS A 140 10.67 -14.84 11.83
C LYS A 140 11.57 -13.98 10.92
N LYS A 141 10.98 -13.05 10.18
CA LYS A 141 11.67 -12.15 9.25
C LYS A 141 11.09 -10.73 9.38
N PRO A 142 11.93 -9.67 9.33
CA PRO A 142 11.43 -8.31 9.26
C PRO A 142 10.87 -8.01 7.86
N ILE A 143 9.97 -7.03 7.79
CA ILE A 143 9.48 -6.50 6.53
C ILE A 143 10.55 -5.55 6.00
N GLN A 144 11.16 -5.90 4.88
CA GLN A 144 12.15 -5.08 4.17
C GLN A 144 11.70 -4.73 2.75
N ASP A 145 10.60 -5.33 2.28
CA ASP A 145 10.05 -5.07 0.95
C ASP A 145 9.16 -3.82 0.97
N TRP A 146 9.51 -2.83 0.16
CA TRP A 146 8.75 -1.59 -0.01
C TRP A 146 7.33 -1.85 -0.51
N THR A 147 7.13 -2.85 -1.37
CA THR A 147 5.79 -3.19 -1.88
C THR A 147 4.85 -3.63 -0.75
N THR A 148 5.35 -4.41 0.20
CA THR A 148 4.62 -4.86 1.39
C THR A 148 4.35 -3.69 2.33
N MET A 149 5.31 -2.79 2.53
CA MET A 149 5.12 -1.58 3.33
C MET A 149 4.01 -0.68 2.77
N LYS A 150 3.96 -0.45 1.44
CA LYS A 150 2.89 0.30 0.78
C LYS A 150 1.51 -0.30 1.05
N LYS A 151 1.37 -1.62 0.94
CA LYS A 151 0.10 -2.32 1.21
C LYS A 151 -0.36 -2.15 2.66
N LEU A 152 0.56 -2.20 3.61
CA LEU A 152 0.26 -2.03 5.04
C LEU A 152 -0.13 -0.59 5.37
N LEU A 153 0.55 0.39 4.77
CA LEU A 153 0.18 1.81 4.88
C LEU A 153 -1.22 2.06 4.33
N MET A 154 -1.53 1.53 3.14
CA MET A 154 -2.87 1.59 2.57
C MET A 154 -3.90 0.96 3.51
N ALA A 155 -3.68 -0.28 3.97
CA ALA A 155 -4.63 -0.96 4.84
C ALA A 155 -4.88 -0.22 6.17
N ARG A 156 -3.85 0.43 6.74
CA ARG A 156 -3.94 1.10 8.05
C ARG A 156 -4.56 2.48 7.99
N PHE A 157 -4.21 3.28 6.98
CA PHE A 157 -4.56 4.70 6.89
C PHE A 157 -5.63 4.98 5.84
N PHE A 158 -5.88 4.03 4.93
CA PHE A 158 -6.78 4.19 3.79
C PHE A 158 -7.71 2.98 3.68
N CYS A 159 -8.69 2.91 4.59
CA CYS A 159 -9.71 1.88 4.54
C CYS A 159 -10.53 1.97 3.24
N PRO A 160 -10.78 0.85 2.51
CA PRO A 160 -11.61 0.83 1.31
C PRO A 160 -13.04 1.33 1.49
N ASP A 161 -13.56 1.36 2.73
CA ASP A 161 -14.94 1.80 3.00
C ASP A 161 -15.17 3.28 2.67
N SER A 162 -14.11 4.08 2.53
CA SER A 162 -14.21 5.48 2.07
C SER A 162 -14.53 5.63 0.56
N LEU A 163 -14.47 4.54 -0.21
CA LEU A 163 -14.79 4.54 -1.66
C LEU A 163 -16.24 4.15 -1.97
N VAL A 164 -17.05 3.81 -0.97
CA VAL A 164 -18.43 3.30 -1.17
C VAL A 164 -19.51 4.39 -1.01
N THR A 165 -19.15 5.66 -0.77
CA THR A 165 -20.13 6.74 -0.58
C THR A 165 -19.94 7.91 -1.55
N LYS A 166 -19.94 7.61 -2.85
CA LYS A 166 -20.35 8.58 -3.89
C LYS A 166 -21.17 7.90 -4.97
N VAL A 167 -22.24 7.23 -4.55
CA VAL A 167 -23.43 7.05 -5.37
C VAL A 167 -24.59 7.46 -4.46
N ASP A 168 -25.47 8.30 -4.98
CA ASP A 168 -26.69 8.85 -4.36
C ASP A 168 -26.53 10.11 -3.49
N HIS A 169 -26.60 11.28 -4.15
CA HIS A 169 -27.76 12.18 -4.06
C HIS A 169 -27.78 13.20 -5.22
#